data_AF-A0A0E3PR78-F1
#
_entry.id   AF-A0A0E3PR78-F1
#
_cell.length_a   1.000
_cell.length_b   1.000
_cell.length_c   1.000
_cell.angle_alpha   90.00
_cell.angle_beta   90.00
_cell.angle_gamma   90.00
#
_symmetry.space_group_name_H-M   'P 1'
#
loop_
_entity.id
_entity.type
_entity.pdbx_description
1 polymer ?
#
loop_
_entity_poly.entity_id
_entity_poly.type
_entity_poly.pdbx_seq_one_letter_code
_entity_poly.pdbx_strand_id
1 'polypeptide(L)' 'MSVPPLVYHGFKGIGTGTEYFLSVPTEPYNYSEPDKYRLSPDTDQIPYDWVLTPGLKHG' A
#
# COMPACT_ATOMS: atom_id res chain seq x y z
N MET A 1 9.88 -8.81 5.16
CA MET A 1 9.89 -8.03 3.90
C MET A 1 10.73 -6.80 4.13
N SER A 2 11.64 -6.47 3.22
CA SER A 2 12.31 -5.17 3.19
C SER A 2 11.92 -4.49 1.88
N VAL A 3 11.57 -3.20 1.94
CA VAL A 3 11.18 -2.43 0.77
C VAL A 3 12.27 -1.42 0.48
N PRO A 4 12.88 -1.45 -0.72
CA PRO A 4 13.86 -0.44 -1.10
C PRO A 4 13.26 0.97 -1.09
N PRO A 5 14.07 2.01 -0.80
CA PRO A 5 13.62 3.40 -0.93
C PRO A 5 13.04 3.67 -2.32
N LEU A 6 12.02 4.52 -2.36
CA LEU A 6 11.37 4.97 -3.61
C LEU A 6 10.67 3.87 -4.43
N VAL A 7 10.36 2.72 -3.82
CA VAL A 7 9.54 1.66 -4.42
C VAL A 7 8.13 1.70 -3.85
N TYR A 8 7.13 1.78 -4.74
CA TYR A 8 5.73 1.64 -4.36
C TYR A 8 5.46 0.23 -3.82
N HIS A 9 4.75 0.16 -2.70
CA HIS A 9 4.35 -1.09 -2.07
C HIS A 9 2.96 -0.90 -1.45
N GLY A 10 2.18 -1.97 -1.42
CA GLY A 10 0.82 -1.97 -0.87
C GLY A 10 0.46 -3.36 -0.36
N PHE A 11 -0.58 -3.43 0.46
CA PHE A 11 -1.02 -4.66 1.10
C PHE A 11 -2.53 -4.79 0.99
N LYS A 12 -2.98 -6.03 0.88
CA LYS A 12 -4.38 -6.39 0.86
C LYS A 12 -4.56 -7.63 1.70
N GLY A 13 -5.43 -7.56 2.71
CA GLY A 13 -5.82 -8.75 3.45
C GLY A 13 -6.80 -9.58 2.64
N ILE A 14 -6.50 -10.87 2.50
CA ILE A 14 -7.30 -11.81 1.72
C ILE A 14 -8.04 -12.83 2.59
N GLY A 15 -7.69 -12.91 3.88
CA GLY A 15 -8.36 -13.77 4.84
C GLY A 15 -9.71 -13.22 5.30
N THR A 16 -10.50 -14.08 5.92
CA THR A 16 -11.80 -13.72 6.52
C THR A 16 -11.69 -13.22 7.97
N GLY A 17 -10.49 -13.25 8.54
CA GLY A 17 -10.20 -12.82 9.90
C GLY A 17 -9.47 -11.48 9.94
N THR A 18 -9.30 -10.93 11.15
CA THR A 18 -8.48 -9.73 11.34
C THR A 18 -7.02 -10.01 11.01
N GLU A 19 -6.44 -9.14 10.19
CA GLU A 19 -5.03 -9.16 9.83
C GLU A 19 -4.37 -7.86 10.30
N TYR A 20 -3.09 -7.94 10.66
CA TYR A 20 -2.32 -6.79 11.13
C TYR A 20 -1.13 -6.54 10.20
N PHE A 21 -0.94 -5.28 9.84
CA PHE A 21 0.21 -4.82 9.09
C PHE A 21 0.94 -3.73 9.88
N LEU A 22 2.23 -3.92 10.13
CA LEU A 22 3.08 -2.96 10.82
C LEU A 22 4.23 -2.54 9.90
N SER A 23 4.29 -1.25 9.60
CA SER A 23 5.43 -0.64 8.92
C SER A 23 6.46 -0.15 9.95
N VAL A 24 7.72 -0.56 9.79
CA VAL A 24 8.84 -0.16 10.65
C VAL A 24 9.89 0.55 9.78
N PRO A 25 9.72 1.86 9.48
CA PRO A 25 10.68 2.60 8.69
C PRO A 25 11.99 2.78 9.47
N THR A 26 13.10 2.92 8.75
CA THR A 26 14.42 3.19 9.36
C THR A 26 14.56 4.63 9.84
N GLU A 27 13.80 5.54 9.24
CA GLU A 27 13.83 6.99 9.53
C GLU A 27 12.41 7.51 9.84
N PRO A 28 12.28 8.57 10.66
CA PRO A 28 10.99 9.21 10.92
C PRO A 28 10.51 10.03 9.72
N TYR A 29 9.19 10.25 9.65
CA TYR A 29 8.56 11.09 8.62
C TYR A 29 9.04 12.56 8.70
N ASN A 30 9.34 13.16 7.55
CA ASN A 30 9.76 14.55 7.46
C ASN A 30 8.56 15.49 7.31
N TYR A 31 8.25 16.26 8.36
CA TYR A 31 7.10 17.18 8.38
C TYR A 31 7.35 18.49 7.64
N SER A 32 8.59 18.99 7.58
CA SER A 32 8.92 20.22 6.86
C SER A 32 8.98 20.02 5.35
N GLU A 33 9.35 18.81 4.92
CA GLU A 33 9.40 18.40 3.53
C GLU A 33 8.83 16.97 3.42
N PRO A 34 7.50 16.83 3.26
CA PRO A 34 6.80 15.55 3.16
C PRO A 34 7.45 14.54 2.20
N ASP A 35 7.96 13.44 2.76
CA ASP A 35 8.70 12.40 2.04
C ASP A 35 7.86 11.15 1.73
N LYS A 36 6.56 11.18 2.08
CA LYS A 36 5.63 10.08 1.84
C LYS A 36 4.83 10.29 0.55
N TYR A 37 5.23 9.58 -0.49
CA TYR A 37 4.49 9.52 -1.75
C TYR A 37 3.36 8.49 -1.69
N ARG A 38 2.21 8.81 -2.28
CA ARG A 38 1.07 7.91 -2.41
C ARG A 38 0.58 7.89 -3.84
N LEU A 39 0.19 6.71 -4.29
CA LEU A 39 -0.49 6.50 -5.55
C LEU A 39 -1.86 5.88 -5.26
N SER A 40 -2.87 6.23 -6.05
CA SER A 40 -4.20 5.63 -5.92
C SER A 40 -4.13 4.12 -6.22
N PRO A 41 -4.83 3.24 -5.48
CA PRO A 41 -4.94 1.84 -5.85
C PRO A 41 -5.66 1.65 -7.20
N ASP A 42 -6.49 2.62 -7.61
CA ASP A 42 -7.22 2.61 -8.89
C ASP A 42 -6.38 3.14 -10.08
N THR A 43 -5.07 3.36 -9.88
CA THR A 43 -4.15 3.82 -10.92
C THR A 43 -3.92 2.72 -11.97
N ASP A 44 -3.72 3.13 -13.23
CA ASP A 44 -3.29 2.24 -14.31
C ASP A 44 -1.77 2.01 -14.33
N GLN A 45 -1.01 2.77 -13.55
CA GLN A 45 0.45 2.69 -13.48
C GLN A 45 0.97 1.43 -12.75
N ILE A 46 0.14 0.77 -11.96
CA ILE A 46 0.47 -0.48 -11.27
C ILE A 46 -0.40 -1.58 -11.86
N PRO A 47 0.16 -2.56 -12.59
CA PRO A 47 -0.61 -3.61 -13.26
C PRO A 47 -1.02 -4.72 -12.27
N TYR A 48 -1.68 -4.36 -11.17
CA TYR A 48 -2.17 -5.28 -10.15
C TYR A 48 -3.67 -5.10 -9.94
N ASP A 49 -4.40 -6.21 -9.91
CA ASP A 49 -5.85 -6.22 -9.68
C ASP A 49 -6.16 -6.26 -8.17
N TRP A 50 -6.79 -5.19 -7.69
CA TRP A 50 -7.19 -5.03 -6.30
C TRP A 50 -8.63 -5.51 -6.02
N VAL A 51 -9.33 -6.16 -6.95
CA VAL A 51 -10.72 -6.64 -6.76
C VAL A 51 -10.73 -8.08 -6.22
N LEU A 52 -11.47 -8.31 -5.12
CA LEU A 52 -11.82 -9.68 -4.67
C LEU A 52 -13.31 -9.97 -4.87
N THR A 53 -14.16 -8.96 -4.69
CA THR A 53 -15.61 -9.11 -4.78
C THR A 53 -16.14 -8.41 -6.03
N PRO A 54 -16.92 -9.11 -6.88
CA PRO A 54 -17.54 -8.50 -8.05
C PRO A 54 -18.37 -7.27 -7.66
N GLY A 55 -18.14 -6.14 -8.34
CA GLY A 55 -18.85 -4.87 -8.11
C GLY A 55 -18.17 -3.91 -7.14
N LEU A 56 -17.09 -4.31 -6.46
CA LEU A 56 -16.22 -3.38 -5.73
C LEU A 56 -15.08 -2.90 -6.65
N LYS A 57 -14.67 -1.64 -6.50
CA LYS A 57 -13.52 -1.07 -7.24
C LYS A 57 -12.18 -1.59 -6.70
N HIS A 58 -12.11 -1.76 -5.39
CA HIS A 58 -11.04 -2.40 -4.66
C HIS A 58 -11.60 -2.80 -3.28
N GLY A 59 -10.90 -3.69 -2.58
CA GLY A 59 -11.38 -4.30 -1.32
C GLY A 59 -11.79 -5.76 -1.53
#